data_AF-A0A535RUA6-F1
#
_entry.id   AF-A0A535RUA6-F1
#
_cell.length_a   1.000
_cell.length_b   1.000
_cell.length_c   1.000
_cell.angle_alpha   90.00
_cell.angle_beta   90.00
_cell.angle_gamma   90.00
#
_symmetry.space_group_name_H-M   'P 1'
#
loop_
_entity.id
_entity.type
_entity.pdbx_description
1 polymer ?
#
loop_
_entity_poly.entity_id
_entity_poly.type
_entity_poly.pdbx_seq_one_letter_code
_entity_poly.pdbx_strand_id
1 'polypeptide(L)'
;MSTVYVTRLDDGTFSAILPSLPGCAANAKTRDEAVERCREVARAYIDLLRERDVRIEHDVFDPERLEVRDAPEPNTVPEDFTPVEEHDLRDFLHRFEALHAALVDRVADMTQEELERKPSEGEWSLREMLQHVASTEIGLLSRLEPWPRGGFGTFNAVRRIVVQRFSVMDAGDAQGEHTILGRRWTAKKVARRLLEHAFEHLRQADEILEKLKTRA
;
A
#
# COMPACT_ATOMS: atom_id res chain seq x y z
N MET A 1 -10.40 18.05 -18.47
CA MET A 1 -11.24 18.27 -17.28
C MET A 1 -11.19 16.99 -16.48
N SER A 2 -10.77 17.07 -15.22
CA SER A 2 -10.61 15.89 -14.36
C SER A 2 -11.97 15.33 -13.93
N THR A 3 -12.04 14.03 -13.70
CA THR A 3 -13.26 13.32 -13.29
C THR A 3 -13.09 12.75 -11.89
N VAL A 4 -14.10 12.91 -11.05
CA VAL A 4 -14.30 12.14 -9.80
C VAL A 4 -15.26 11.01 -10.11
N TYR A 5 -14.83 9.78 -9.82
CA TYR A 5 -15.66 8.59 -9.93
C TYR A 5 -16.26 8.25 -8.57
N VAL A 6 -17.56 7.98 -8.54
CA VAL A 6 -18.29 7.66 -7.31
C VAL A 6 -18.87 6.26 -7.38
N THR A 7 -18.70 5.49 -6.31
CA THR A 7 -19.25 4.15 -6.14
C THR A 7 -20.07 4.10 -4.86
N ARG A 8 -21.24 3.48 -4.89
CA ARG A 8 -21.96 3.09 -3.66
C ARG A 8 -21.39 1.78 -3.13
N LEU A 9 -21.01 1.74 -1.86
CA LEU A 9 -20.46 0.58 -1.18
C LEU A 9 -21.56 -0.30 -0.57
N ASP A 10 -21.23 -1.53 -0.22
CA ASP A 10 -22.16 -2.54 0.32
C ASP A 10 -22.81 -2.13 1.65
N ASP A 11 -22.10 -1.32 2.44
CA ASP A 11 -22.60 -0.76 3.71
C ASP A 11 -23.54 0.45 3.53
N GLY A 12 -23.82 0.82 2.28
CA GLY A 12 -24.69 1.94 1.92
C GLY A 12 -23.99 3.30 1.87
N THR A 13 -22.70 3.39 2.18
CA THR A 13 -21.90 4.61 2.01
C THR A 13 -21.46 4.80 0.56
N PHE A 14 -20.82 5.94 0.27
CA PHE A 14 -20.29 6.29 -1.05
C PHE A 14 -18.79 6.52 -0.96
N SER A 15 -18.03 5.98 -1.92
CA SER A 15 -16.61 6.25 -2.14
C SER A 15 -16.46 7.14 -3.37
N ALA A 16 -15.70 8.22 -3.25
CA ALA A 16 -15.34 9.11 -4.35
C ALA A 16 -13.82 9.08 -4.57
N ILE A 17 -13.39 8.80 -5.79
CA ILE A 17 -11.98 8.64 -6.16
C ILE A 17 -11.64 9.59 -7.31
N LEU A 18 -10.49 10.26 -7.22
CA LEU A 18 -9.98 11.18 -8.23
C LEU A 18 -8.73 10.59 -8.92
N PRO A 19 -8.88 9.87 -10.05
CA PRO A 19 -7.75 9.24 -10.75
C PRO A 19 -6.70 10.21 -11.26
N SER A 20 -7.07 11.44 -11.64
CA SER A 20 -6.09 12.43 -12.10
C SER A 20 -5.15 12.92 -11.00
N LEU A 21 -5.44 12.58 -9.74
CA LEU A 21 -4.58 12.86 -8.59
C LEU A 21 -4.52 11.61 -7.68
N PRO A 22 -3.75 10.57 -8.08
CA PRO A 22 -3.67 9.32 -7.35
C PRO A 22 -3.26 9.52 -5.88
N GLY A 23 -4.07 8.98 -4.97
CA GLY A 23 -4.00 9.22 -3.53
C GLY A 23 -5.23 9.96 -2.97
N CYS A 24 -6.00 10.63 -3.83
CA CYS A 24 -7.22 11.32 -3.42
C CYS A 24 -8.47 10.45 -3.54
N ALA A 25 -8.94 9.98 -2.39
CA ALA A 25 -10.23 9.31 -2.26
C ALA A 25 -10.90 9.68 -0.92
N ALA A 26 -12.23 9.63 -0.88
CA ALA A 26 -12.97 9.88 0.34
C ALA A 26 -14.27 9.07 0.40
N ASN A 27 -14.62 8.62 1.61
CA ASN A 27 -15.89 7.96 1.87
C ASN A 27 -16.85 8.89 2.63
N ALA A 28 -18.14 8.79 2.33
CA ALA A 28 -19.19 9.54 3.03
C ALA A 28 -20.55 8.84 3.00
N LYS A 29 -21.51 9.35 3.78
CA LYS A 29 -22.86 8.76 3.84
C LYS A 29 -23.69 9.09 2.59
N THR A 30 -23.35 10.17 1.91
CA THR A 30 -24.06 10.62 0.70
C THR A 30 -23.08 10.83 -0.45
N ARG A 31 -23.60 10.74 -1.68
CA ARG A 31 -22.85 10.94 -2.91
C ARG A 31 -22.17 12.32 -2.94
N ASP A 32 -22.92 13.38 -2.65
CA ASP A 32 -22.42 14.75 -2.72
C ASP A 32 -21.39 15.04 -1.63
N GLU A 33 -21.59 14.50 -0.42
CA GLU A 33 -20.62 14.59 0.67
C GLU A 33 -19.31 13.86 0.33
N ALA A 34 -19.37 12.70 -0.35
CA ALA A 34 -18.18 11.99 -0.77
C ALA A 34 -17.37 12.80 -1.79
N VAL A 35 -18.06 13.42 -2.75
CA VAL A 35 -17.43 14.30 -3.75
C VAL A 35 -16.80 15.52 -3.08
N GLU A 36 -17.51 16.19 -2.16
CA GLU A 36 -16.95 17.37 -1.49
C GLU A 36 -15.74 17.01 -0.62
N ARG A 37 -15.81 15.91 0.14
CA ARG A 37 -14.64 15.42 0.87
C ARG A 37 -13.48 15.05 -0.05
N CYS A 38 -13.75 14.49 -1.23
CA CYS A 38 -12.71 14.20 -2.21
C CYS A 38 -12.02 15.48 -2.68
N ARG A 39 -12.75 16.60 -2.84
CA ARG A 39 -12.15 17.92 -3.11
C ARG A 39 -11.31 18.43 -1.95
N GLU A 40 -11.79 18.32 -0.71
CA GLU A 40 -11.03 18.69 0.49
C GLU A 40 -9.73 17.89 0.60
N VAL A 41 -9.80 16.58 0.39
CA VAL A 41 -8.64 15.68 0.34
C VAL A 41 -7.69 16.09 -0.78
N ALA A 42 -8.19 16.43 -1.97
CA ALA A 42 -7.36 16.91 -3.07
C ALA A 42 -6.61 18.20 -2.72
N ARG A 43 -7.27 19.18 -2.09
CA ARG A 43 -6.62 20.41 -1.62
C ARG A 43 -5.52 20.10 -0.61
N ALA A 44 -5.83 19.31 0.43
CA ALA A 44 -4.87 18.94 1.46
C ALA A 44 -3.68 18.13 0.93
N TYR A 45 -3.92 17.23 -0.02
CA TYR A 45 -2.86 16.44 -0.65
C TYR A 45 -1.94 17.29 -1.51
N ILE A 46 -2.49 18.24 -2.27
CA ILE A 46 -1.69 19.21 -3.04
C ILE A 46 -0.81 20.05 -2.12
N ASP A 47 -1.36 20.54 -1.02
CA ASP A 47 -0.61 21.34 -0.05
C ASP A 47 0.51 20.51 0.61
N LEU A 48 0.24 19.26 0.98
CA LEU A 48 1.26 18.34 1.48
C LEU A 48 2.39 18.12 0.46
N LEU A 49 2.06 17.87 -0.81
CA LEU A 49 3.06 17.63 -1.84
C LEU A 49 3.91 18.89 -2.10
N ARG A 50 3.30 20.09 -2.04
CA ARG A 50 4.02 21.37 -2.12
C ARG A 50 4.97 21.57 -0.94
N GLU A 51 4.53 21.28 0.30
CA GLU A 51 5.38 21.36 1.50
C GLU A 51 6.59 20.42 1.42
N ARG A 52 6.51 19.38 0.61
CA ARG A 52 7.56 18.37 0.40
C ARG A 52 8.33 18.56 -0.90
N ASP A 53 8.19 19.70 -1.57
CA ASP A 53 8.82 20.01 -2.86
C ASP A 53 8.55 18.98 -3.97
N VAL A 54 7.44 18.23 -3.87
CA VAL A 54 6.98 17.31 -4.91
C VAL A 54 6.11 18.07 -5.91
N ARG A 55 6.61 18.14 -7.15
CA ARG A 55 5.88 18.81 -8.23
C ARG A 55 4.66 18.01 -8.64
N ILE A 56 3.55 18.72 -8.77
CA ILE A 56 2.37 18.27 -9.52
C ILE A 56 2.31 19.17 -10.75
N GLU A 57 1.87 18.66 -11.89
CA GLU A 57 1.54 19.51 -13.04
C GLU A 57 0.31 20.38 -12.69
N HIS A 58 0.57 21.49 -12.00
CA HIS A 58 -0.43 22.31 -11.33
C HIS A 58 -1.36 23.06 -12.29
N ASP A 59 -0.96 23.27 -13.53
CA ASP A 59 -1.65 24.18 -14.45
C ASP A 59 -2.94 23.60 -15.05
N VAL A 60 -3.27 22.33 -14.74
CA VAL A 60 -4.39 21.60 -15.35
C VAL A 60 -5.43 21.15 -14.32
N PHE A 61 -5.16 21.27 -13.02
CA PHE A 61 -6.02 20.74 -11.98
C PHE A 61 -6.74 21.82 -11.17
N ASP A 62 -8.07 21.80 -11.22
CA ASP A 62 -8.95 22.66 -10.43
C ASP A 62 -9.96 21.77 -9.65
N PRO A 63 -9.82 21.65 -8.31
CA PRO A 63 -10.76 20.88 -7.48
C PRO A 63 -12.22 21.34 -7.60
N GLU A 64 -12.46 22.60 -7.99
CA GLU A 64 -13.80 23.15 -8.16
C GLU A 64 -14.44 22.77 -9.49
N ARG A 65 -13.64 22.30 -10.47
CA ARG A 65 -14.10 22.00 -11.84
C ARG A 65 -13.91 20.52 -12.20
N LEU A 66 -14.38 19.66 -11.30
CA LEU A 66 -14.37 18.21 -11.51
C LEU A 66 -15.70 17.75 -12.13
N GLU A 67 -15.60 16.94 -13.18
CA GLU A 67 -16.75 16.16 -13.65
C GLU A 67 -17.05 15.05 -12.64
N VAL A 68 -18.33 14.74 -12.39
CA VAL A 68 -18.69 13.65 -11.47
C VAL A 68 -19.37 12.54 -12.25
N ARG A 69 -18.80 11.34 -12.22
CA ARG A 69 -19.32 10.14 -12.88
C ARG A 69 -19.47 9.01 -11.89
N ASP A 70 -20.31 8.04 -12.22
CA ASP A 70 -20.33 6.78 -11.47
C ASP A 70 -19.18 5.88 -11.96
N ALA A 71 -18.53 5.17 -11.03
CA ALA A 71 -17.49 4.23 -11.38
C ALA A 71 -18.07 3.04 -12.15
N PRO A 72 -17.35 2.49 -13.15
CA PRO A 72 -17.81 1.32 -13.90
C PRO A 72 -17.93 0.08 -13.00
N GLU A 73 -17.03 -0.06 -12.03
CA GLU A 73 -17.00 -1.14 -11.05
C GLU A 73 -16.52 -0.59 -9.69
N PRO A 74 -16.81 -1.26 -8.55
CA PRO A 74 -16.31 -0.83 -7.25
C PRO A 74 -14.78 -0.81 -7.19
N ASN A 75 -14.22 0.34 -6.76
CA ASN A 75 -12.77 0.57 -6.64
C ASN A 75 -11.98 0.38 -7.95
N THR A 76 -12.63 0.53 -9.11
CA THR A 76 -11.98 0.46 -10.42
C THR A 76 -12.38 1.68 -11.23
N VAL A 77 -11.40 2.39 -11.77
CA VAL A 77 -11.61 3.54 -12.66
C VAL A 77 -11.04 3.26 -14.05
N PRO A 78 -11.60 3.86 -15.12
CA PRO A 78 -11.12 3.62 -16.48
C PRO A 78 -9.61 3.87 -16.66
N GLU A 79 -9.05 4.83 -15.92
CA GLU A 79 -7.64 5.18 -15.93
C GLU A 79 -6.73 4.04 -15.43
N ASP A 80 -7.21 3.10 -14.61
CA ASP A 80 -6.43 1.95 -14.11
C ASP A 80 -5.99 1.00 -15.24
N PHE A 81 -6.67 1.05 -16.40
CA PHE A 81 -6.37 0.22 -17.57
C PHE A 81 -5.44 0.89 -18.57
N THR A 82 -4.96 2.10 -18.27
CA THR A 82 -3.95 2.78 -19.09
C THR A 82 -2.57 2.16 -18.83
N PRO A 83 -1.73 1.94 -19.86
CA PRO A 83 -0.37 1.48 -19.65
C PRO A 83 0.42 2.48 -18.81
N VAL A 84 1.12 1.97 -17.80
CA VAL A 84 2.01 2.79 -16.97
C VAL A 84 3.23 3.22 -17.78
N GLU A 85 3.48 4.52 -17.87
CA GLU A 85 4.64 5.12 -18.51
C GLU A 85 5.79 5.37 -17.51
N GLU A 86 6.99 5.66 -18.02
CA GLU A 86 8.17 5.90 -17.15
C GLU A 86 7.94 7.11 -16.21
N HIS A 87 7.27 8.14 -16.70
CA HIS A 87 7.00 9.33 -15.93
C HIS A 87 5.96 9.06 -14.82
N ASP A 88 4.98 8.17 -15.04
CA ASP A 88 4.03 7.73 -14.01
C ASP A 88 4.74 7.06 -12.85
N LEU A 89 5.71 6.17 -13.14
CA LEU A 89 6.51 5.50 -12.11
C LEU A 89 7.34 6.49 -11.30
N ARG A 90 7.95 7.47 -11.98
CA ARG A 90 8.76 8.51 -11.33
C ARG A 90 7.90 9.36 -10.40
N ASP A 91 6.73 9.79 -10.88
CA ASP A 91 5.78 10.59 -10.12
C ASP A 91 5.22 9.81 -8.93
N PHE A 92 4.84 8.54 -9.14
CA PHE A 92 4.44 7.63 -8.08
C PHE A 92 5.51 7.56 -6.99
N LEU A 93 6.77 7.29 -7.35
CA LEU A 93 7.85 7.15 -6.38
C LEU A 93 8.06 8.43 -5.55
N HIS A 94 8.08 9.61 -6.19
CA HIS A 94 8.22 10.87 -5.45
C HIS A 94 7.06 11.14 -4.49
N ARG A 95 5.81 10.93 -4.95
CA ARG A 95 4.62 11.16 -4.13
C ARG A 95 4.53 10.15 -2.99
N PHE A 96 4.85 8.88 -3.27
CA PHE A 96 4.82 7.79 -2.29
C PHE A 96 5.85 8.00 -1.18
N GLU A 97 7.09 8.38 -1.52
CA GLU A 97 8.11 8.70 -0.53
C GLU A 97 7.76 9.95 0.29
N ALA A 98 7.16 10.99 -0.33
CA ALA A 98 6.72 12.16 0.41
C ALA A 98 5.60 11.83 1.41
N LEU A 99 4.65 10.96 1.04
CA LEU A 99 3.62 10.47 1.95
C LEU A 99 4.22 9.65 3.10
N HIS A 100 5.18 8.77 2.81
CA HIS A 100 5.85 7.97 3.83
C HIS A 100 6.62 8.86 4.81
N ALA A 101 7.44 9.79 4.32
CA ALA A 101 8.18 10.73 5.15
C ALA A 101 7.22 11.59 6.00
N ALA A 102 6.12 12.05 5.42
CA ALA A 102 5.09 12.81 6.12
C ALA A 102 4.42 12.02 7.24
N LEU A 103 4.19 10.72 7.05
CA LEU A 103 3.67 9.84 8.09
C LEU A 103 4.70 9.62 9.20
N VAL A 104 5.95 9.31 8.83
CA VAL A 104 7.05 9.09 9.79
C VAL A 104 7.27 10.32 10.66
N ASP A 105 7.39 11.51 10.05
CA ASP A 105 7.62 12.76 10.80
C ASP A 105 6.53 13.04 11.84
N ARG A 106 5.27 12.63 11.58
CA ARG A 106 4.15 12.82 12.51
C ARG A 106 4.21 11.89 13.72
N VAL A 107 4.87 10.73 13.61
CA VAL A 107 4.86 9.68 14.64
C VAL A 107 6.24 9.38 15.22
N ALA A 108 7.31 9.95 14.67
CA ALA A 108 8.69 9.63 15.01
C ALA A 108 9.03 9.81 16.49
N ASP A 109 8.47 10.85 17.13
CA ASP A 109 8.76 11.19 18.52
C ASP A 109 7.81 10.54 19.53
N MET A 110 6.87 9.70 19.06
CA MET A 110 5.89 9.04 19.93
C MET A 110 6.51 7.84 20.65
N THR A 111 6.15 7.69 21.92
CA THR A 111 6.49 6.50 22.70
C THR A 111 5.61 5.29 22.33
N GLN A 112 6.06 4.08 22.66
CA GLN A 112 5.29 2.86 22.42
C GLN A 112 3.89 2.91 23.07
N GLU A 113 3.79 3.45 24.30
CA GLU A 113 2.50 3.57 25.00
C GLU A 113 1.53 4.51 24.25
N GLU A 114 2.05 5.59 23.67
CA GLU A 114 1.25 6.52 22.88
C GLU A 114 0.78 5.90 21.56
N LEU A 115 1.62 5.08 20.92
CA LEU A 115 1.26 4.35 19.70
C LEU A 115 0.20 3.27 19.95
N GLU A 116 0.23 2.63 21.13
CA GLU A 116 -0.72 1.59 21.54
C GLU A 116 -2.08 2.15 21.99
N ARG A 117 -2.11 3.38 22.51
CA ARG A 117 -3.32 4.00 23.06
C ARG A 117 -4.38 4.24 21.99
N LYS A 118 -5.60 3.76 22.26
CA LYS A 118 -6.77 3.99 21.41
C LYS A 118 -7.43 5.34 21.75
N PRO A 119 -7.84 6.14 20.75
CA PRO A 119 -8.54 7.40 21.02
C PRO A 119 -9.92 7.20 21.66
N SER A 120 -10.68 6.20 21.19
CA SER A 120 -11.95 5.79 21.78
C SER A 120 -12.25 4.31 21.54
N GLU A 121 -13.35 3.80 22.12
CA GLU A 121 -13.77 2.41 21.93
C GLU A 121 -14.15 2.14 20.46
N GLY A 122 -13.60 1.07 19.90
CA GLY A 122 -13.85 0.67 18.50
C GLY A 122 -12.94 1.34 17.47
N GLU A 123 -12.18 2.38 17.85
CA GLU A 123 -11.22 3.02 16.96
C GLU A 123 -9.85 2.31 16.95
N TRP A 124 -9.10 2.53 15.88
CA TRP A 124 -7.73 2.05 15.77
C TRP A 124 -6.78 2.95 16.56
N SER A 125 -5.82 2.32 17.25
CA SER A 125 -4.59 2.99 17.70
C SER A 125 -3.67 3.28 16.52
N LEU A 126 -2.68 4.15 16.69
CA LEU A 126 -1.69 4.43 15.64
C LEU A 126 -0.87 3.20 15.28
N ARG A 127 -0.51 2.34 16.26
CA ARG A 127 0.14 1.05 15.98
C ARG A 127 -0.74 0.15 15.10
N GLU A 128 -2.05 0.10 15.33
CA GLU A 128 -3.01 -0.65 14.48
C GLU A 128 -3.02 -0.11 13.06
N MET A 129 -3.08 1.21 12.91
CA MET A 129 -3.07 1.87 11.61
C MET A 129 -1.74 1.66 10.87
N LEU A 130 -0.59 1.76 11.55
CA LEU A 130 0.73 1.51 10.94
C LEU A 130 0.86 0.05 10.48
N GLN A 131 0.36 -0.89 11.28
CA GLN A 131 0.28 -2.29 10.89
C GLN A 131 -0.63 -2.49 9.66
N HIS A 132 -1.78 -1.81 9.62
CA HIS A 132 -2.68 -1.84 8.47
C HIS A 132 -1.97 -1.35 7.20
N VAL A 133 -1.31 -0.18 7.25
CA VAL A 133 -0.52 0.37 6.13
C VAL A 133 0.51 -0.65 5.63
N ALA A 134 1.38 -1.16 6.51
CA ALA A 134 2.43 -2.10 6.12
C ALA A 134 1.89 -3.40 5.50
N SER A 135 0.79 -3.94 6.06
CA SER A 135 0.19 -5.17 5.53
C SER A 135 -0.53 -4.96 4.19
N THR A 136 -1.17 -3.80 4.01
CA THR A 136 -1.85 -3.43 2.77
C THR A 136 -0.85 -3.20 1.65
N GLU A 137 0.26 -2.51 1.90
CA GLU A 137 1.30 -2.29 0.89
C GLU A 137 1.91 -3.59 0.38
N ILE A 138 2.24 -4.54 1.26
CA ILE A 138 2.72 -5.87 0.88
C ILE A 138 1.66 -6.60 0.03
N GLY A 139 0.39 -6.52 0.43
CA GLY A 139 -0.71 -7.15 -0.28
C GLY A 139 -1.01 -6.55 -1.65
N LEU A 140 -0.85 -5.24 -1.82
CA LEU A 140 -1.00 -4.54 -3.11
C LEU A 140 0.19 -4.85 -4.02
N LEU A 141 1.41 -4.83 -3.48
CA LEU A 141 2.62 -5.14 -4.23
C LEU A 141 2.56 -6.56 -4.81
N SER A 142 1.98 -7.52 -4.08
CA SER A 142 1.81 -8.89 -4.58
C SER A 142 0.81 -9.01 -5.74
N ARG A 143 0.06 -7.95 -6.09
CA ARG A 143 -0.86 -7.96 -7.25
C ARG A 143 -0.17 -7.65 -8.57
N LEU A 144 1.11 -7.29 -8.56
CA LEU A 144 1.92 -7.14 -9.77
C LEU A 144 2.32 -8.48 -10.41
N GLU A 145 1.60 -9.58 -10.13
CA GLU A 145 1.91 -10.89 -10.68
C GLU A 145 1.43 -11.04 -12.14
N PRO A 146 2.27 -11.54 -13.07
CA PRO A 146 3.67 -11.93 -12.86
C PRO A 146 4.56 -10.70 -12.68
N TRP A 147 5.40 -10.74 -11.64
CA TRP A 147 6.29 -9.63 -11.32
C TRP A 147 7.17 -9.25 -12.52
N PRO A 148 7.55 -7.96 -12.66
CA PRO A 148 8.41 -7.49 -13.74
C PRO A 148 9.63 -8.39 -13.93
N ARG A 149 9.79 -8.90 -15.15
CA ARG A 149 10.87 -9.83 -15.51
C ARG A 149 12.18 -9.04 -15.62
N GLY A 150 12.88 -8.90 -14.49
CA GLY A 150 14.17 -8.22 -14.43
C GLY A 150 15.05 -8.76 -13.31
N GLY A 151 16.07 -9.54 -13.67
CA GLY A 151 17.08 -10.05 -12.74
C GLY A 151 16.52 -10.64 -11.43
N PHE A 152 17.24 -10.43 -10.34
CA PHE A 152 16.86 -10.88 -8.99
C PHE A 152 16.42 -9.71 -8.08
N GLY A 153 16.18 -8.51 -8.62
CA GLY A 153 15.96 -7.29 -7.84
C GLY A 153 14.77 -7.41 -6.87
N THR A 154 13.59 -7.68 -7.42
CA THR A 154 12.36 -7.93 -6.66
C THR A 154 12.51 -9.08 -5.67
N PHE A 155 13.07 -10.20 -6.11
CA PHE A 155 13.30 -11.37 -5.27
C PHE A 155 14.18 -11.02 -4.05
N ASN A 156 15.23 -10.23 -4.26
CA ASN A 156 16.12 -9.78 -3.20
C ASN A 156 15.47 -8.70 -2.31
N ALA A 157 14.59 -7.85 -2.83
CA ALA A 157 13.86 -6.85 -2.04
C ALA A 157 12.96 -7.52 -0.99
N VAL A 158 12.19 -8.54 -1.37
CA VAL A 158 11.37 -9.32 -0.44
C VAL A 158 12.24 -9.97 0.65
N ARG A 159 13.43 -10.49 0.26
CA ARG A 159 14.38 -11.05 1.23
C ARG A 159 14.87 -10.02 2.25
N ARG A 160 15.11 -8.77 1.83
CA ARG A 160 15.54 -7.69 2.74
C ARG A 160 14.47 -7.33 3.76
N ILE A 161 13.18 -7.35 3.39
CA ILE A 161 12.07 -7.13 4.33
C ILE A 161 12.07 -8.20 5.42
N VAL A 162 12.22 -9.47 5.03
CA VAL A 162 12.30 -10.59 5.99
C VAL A 162 13.47 -10.41 6.95
N VAL A 163 14.67 -10.12 6.42
CA VAL A 163 15.86 -9.92 7.26
C VAL A 163 15.65 -8.75 8.21
N GLN A 164 15.21 -7.60 7.71
CA GLN A 164 14.98 -6.40 8.52
C GLN A 164 14.00 -6.68 9.67
N ARG A 165 12.87 -7.35 9.39
CA ARG A 165 11.87 -7.67 10.42
C ARG A 165 12.43 -8.54 11.54
N PHE A 166 13.25 -9.54 11.22
CA PHE A 166 13.88 -10.39 12.24
C PHE A 166 15.06 -9.71 12.95
N SER A 167 15.76 -8.78 12.29
CA SER A 167 16.90 -8.07 12.88
C SER A 167 16.52 -7.07 13.97
N VAL A 168 15.31 -6.53 13.92
CA VAL A 168 14.80 -5.56 14.92
C VAL A 168 13.83 -6.17 15.93
N MET A 169 13.53 -7.47 15.80
CA MET A 169 12.61 -8.18 16.68
C MET A 169 13.30 -8.47 18.02
N ASP A 170 12.67 -8.09 19.13
CA ASP A 170 13.15 -8.45 20.46
C ASP A 170 12.54 -9.76 20.99
N ALA A 171 12.96 -10.18 22.18
CA ALA A 171 12.45 -11.40 22.78
C ALA A 171 10.96 -11.33 23.13
N GLY A 172 10.43 -10.14 23.45
CA GLY A 172 9.02 -9.89 23.75
C GLY A 172 8.15 -10.00 22.50
N ASP A 173 8.58 -9.39 21.39
CA ASP A 173 7.94 -9.49 20.08
C ASP A 173 7.80 -10.94 19.60
N ALA A 174 8.78 -11.78 19.96
CA ALA A 174 8.85 -13.17 19.55
C ALA A 174 7.98 -14.14 20.38
N GLN A 175 7.44 -13.71 21.53
CA GLN A 175 6.63 -14.58 22.41
C GLN A 175 5.16 -14.70 21.97
N GLY A 176 4.69 -13.76 21.16
CA GLY A 176 3.29 -13.70 20.74
C GLY A 176 2.88 -14.83 19.78
N GLU A 177 1.61 -15.21 19.88
CA GLU A 177 0.94 -16.03 18.88
C GLU A 177 -0.20 -15.27 18.22
N HIS A 178 -0.42 -15.55 16.95
CA HIS A 178 -1.49 -14.93 16.17
C HIS A 178 -2.16 -15.97 15.29
N THR A 179 -3.45 -15.78 15.03
CA THR A 179 -4.23 -16.65 14.15
C THR A 179 -4.51 -15.91 12.85
N ILE A 180 -4.07 -16.47 11.73
CA ILE A 180 -4.30 -15.92 10.39
C ILE A 180 -4.98 -17.03 9.57
N LEU A 181 -6.16 -16.73 9.00
CA LEU A 181 -6.97 -17.68 8.22
C LEU A 181 -7.18 -19.03 8.95
N GLY A 182 -7.52 -18.97 10.24
CA GLY A 182 -7.76 -20.14 11.09
C GLY A 182 -6.50 -20.93 11.48
N ARG A 183 -5.30 -20.46 11.11
CA ARG A 183 -4.03 -21.12 11.45
C ARG A 183 -3.28 -20.31 12.48
N ARG A 184 -2.84 -20.99 13.55
CA ARG A 184 -1.96 -20.42 14.57
C ARG A 184 -0.53 -20.27 14.05
N TRP A 185 0.07 -19.13 14.33
CA TRP A 185 1.42 -18.74 13.94
C TRP A 185 2.18 -18.18 15.14
N THR A 186 3.48 -18.45 15.16
CA THR A 186 4.44 -17.93 16.14
C THR A 186 5.68 -17.50 15.36
N ALA A 187 6.49 -16.59 15.92
CA ALA A 187 7.75 -16.16 15.29
C ALA A 187 8.65 -17.36 14.93
N LYS A 188 8.74 -18.35 15.84
CA LYS A 188 9.49 -19.59 15.61
C LYS A 188 8.94 -20.43 14.44
N LYS A 189 7.62 -20.54 14.31
CA LYS A 189 6.99 -21.25 13.19
C LYS A 189 7.25 -20.54 11.86
N VAL A 190 7.17 -19.20 11.85
CA VAL A 190 7.46 -18.38 10.66
C VAL A 190 8.92 -18.57 10.23
N ALA A 191 9.87 -18.39 11.15
CA ALA A 191 11.30 -18.57 10.88
C ALA A 191 11.61 -19.97 10.32
N ARG A 192 11.06 -21.01 10.95
CA ARG A 192 11.21 -22.40 10.47
C ARG A 192 10.64 -22.58 9.05
N ARG A 193 9.42 -22.12 8.78
CA ARG A 193 8.80 -22.25 7.44
C ARG A 193 9.56 -21.50 6.35
N LEU A 194 10.13 -20.33 6.67
CA LEU A 194 10.95 -19.57 5.72
C LEU A 194 12.23 -20.34 5.34
N LEU A 195 12.89 -20.97 6.31
CA LEU A 195 14.08 -21.79 6.06
C LEU A 195 13.75 -23.05 5.25
N GLU A 196 12.68 -23.77 5.64
CA GLU A 196 12.20 -24.95 4.92
C GLU A 196 11.87 -24.60 3.45
N HIS A 197 11.07 -23.56 3.23
CA HIS A 197 10.70 -23.08 1.89
C HIS A 197 11.91 -22.68 1.03
N ALA A 198 12.87 -21.94 1.62
CA ALA A 198 14.08 -21.54 0.90
C ALA A 198 14.93 -22.74 0.46
N PHE A 199 15.07 -23.75 1.31
CA PHE A 199 15.84 -24.94 0.98
C PHE A 199 15.12 -25.87 -0.01
N GLU A 200 13.80 -26.01 0.14
CA GLU A 200 12.94 -26.73 -0.81
C GLU A 200 13.13 -26.19 -2.24
N HIS A 201 13.05 -24.86 -2.42
CA HIS A 201 13.17 -24.25 -3.74
C HIS A 201 14.61 -24.14 -4.27
N LEU A 202 15.63 -24.14 -3.41
CA LEU A 202 17.02 -24.28 -3.85
C LEU A 202 17.23 -25.63 -4.54
N ARG A 203 16.76 -26.72 -3.91
CA ARG A 203 16.84 -28.06 -4.51
C ARG A 203 16.05 -28.17 -5.80
N GLN A 204 14.86 -27.56 -5.85
CA GLN A 204 14.07 -27.52 -7.08
C GLN A 204 14.82 -26.76 -8.20
N ALA A 205 15.53 -25.67 -7.87
CA ALA A 205 16.34 -24.94 -8.84
C ALA A 205 17.48 -25.81 -9.38
N ASP A 206 18.18 -26.58 -8.52
CA ASP A 206 19.22 -27.53 -8.96
C ASP A 206 18.65 -28.56 -9.96
N GLU A 207 17.49 -29.13 -9.67
CA GLU A 207 16.82 -30.08 -10.59
C GLU A 207 16.46 -29.44 -11.94
N ILE A 208 16.02 -28.18 -11.93
CA ILE A 208 15.73 -27.43 -13.16
C ILE A 208 17.01 -27.20 -13.96
N LEU A 209 18.09 -26.76 -13.31
CA LEU A 209 19.37 -26.48 -13.96
C LEU A 209 19.96 -27.74 -14.60
N GLU A 210 19.90 -28.90 -13.93
CA GLU A 210 20.35 -30.17 -14.52
C GLU A 210 19.53 -30.58 -15.75
N LYS A 211 18.20 -30.38 -15.72
CA LYS A 211 17.32 -30.63 -16.87
C LYS A 211 17.60 -29.69 -18.05
N LEU A 212 18.05 -28.45 -17.79
CA LEU A 212 18.42 -27.51 -18.85
C LEU A 212 19.76 -27.89 -19.50
N LYS A 213 20.74 -28.34 -18.70
CA LYS A 213 22.03 -28.81 -19.22
C LYS A 213 21.90 -30.04 -20.12
N THR A 214 20.97 -30.95 -19.81
CA THR A 214 20.77 -32.19 -20.58
C THR A 214 19.96 -32.02 -21.87
N ARG A 215 19.34 -30.84 -22.06
CA ARG A 215 18.56 -30.48 -23.26
C ARG A 215 19.33 -29.61 -24.26
N ALA A 216 20.50 -29.12 -23.89
CA ALA A 216 21.43 -28.38 -24.73
C ALA A 216 22.44 -29.34 -25.40
#